data_AF-D8KB57-F1
#
_entry.id   AF-D8KB57-F1
#
_cell.length_a   1.000
_cell.length_b   1.000
_cell.length_c   1.000
_cell.angle_alpha   90.00
_cell.angle_beta   90.00
_cell.angle_gamma   90.00
#
_symmetry.space_group_name_H-M   'P 1'
#
loop_
_entity.id
_entity.type
_entity.pdbx_description
1 polymer ?
#
loop_
_entity_poly.entity_id
_entity_poly.type
_entity_poly.pdbx_seq_one_letter_code
_entity_poly.pdbx_strand_id
1 'polypeptide(L)'
;MKRFLLMLCAAILALGLAACQSGGPSVEDFGLAGTWMTKFEPEQENGGTLETKGEINFSGNTYKYSWFKKLIAEDGSIVYDWSETARETGSVSVSSDYMEWTANSYGTAEYNKGTKSWSPVNMKSTTNDYAIYYTLEGDKLTIKEDYNLDGDFDDVIGGLPETAVYTKEK
;
A
#
# COMPACT_ATOMS: atom_id res chain seq x y z
N MET A 1 -5.66 -34.64 45.91
CA MET A 1 -4.94 -33.34 45.96
C MET A 1 -3.79 -33.22 44.95
N LYS A 2 -2.92 -34.23 44.73
CA LYS A 2 -1.80 -34.14 43.77
C LYS A 2 -2.17 -33.94 42.28
N ARG A 3 -3.32 -34.47 41.84
CA ARG A 3 -3.79 -34.33 40.43
C ARG A 3 -4.31 -32.93 40.08
N PHE A 4 -4.80 -32.18 41.07
CA PHE A 4 -5.33 -30.82 40.87
C PHE A 4 -4.20 -29.80 40.67
N LEU A 5 -3.09 -29.98 41.41
CA LEU A 5 -1.90 -29.13 41.28
C LEU A 5 -1.19 -29.30 39.93
N LEU A 6 -1.19 -30.52 39.37
CA LEU A 6 -0.63 -30.83 38.04
C LEU A 6 -1.44 -30.23 36.89
N MET A 7 -2.79 -30.18 37.00
CA MET A 7 -3.62 -29.50 35.99
C MET A 7 -3.48 -27.97 36.05
N LEU A 8 -3.29 -27.40 37.24
CA LEU A 8 -3.12 -25.95 37.41
C LEU A 8 -1.79 -25.45 36.78
N CYS A 9 -0.70 -26.21 36.92
CA CYS A 9 0.57 -25.89 36.26
C CYS A 9 0.50 -26.01 34.72
N ALA A 10 -0.24 -27.00 34.20
CA ALA A 10 -0.44 -27.15 32.75
C ALA A 10 -1.28 -26.00 32.15
N ALA A 11 -2.27 -25.49 32.88
CA ALA A 11 -3.08 -24.35 32.45
C ALA A 11 -2.28 -23.04 32.43
N ILE A 12 -1.36 -22.83 33.39
CA ILE A 12 -0.50 -21.64 33.43
C ILE A 12 0.58 -21.68 32.34
N LEU A 13 1.11 -22.86 32.00
CA LEU A 13 2.02 -23.05 30.86
C LEU A 13 1.32 -22.85 29.50
N ALA A 14 0.05 -23.26 29.37
CA ALA A 14 -0.75 -23.00 28.16
C ALA A 14 -1.10 -21.51 27.99
N LEU A 15 -1.30 -20.78 29.09
CA LEU A 15 -1.52 -19.33 29.08
C LEU A 15 -0.23 -18.53 28.79
N GLY A 16 0.96 -19.08 29.11
CA GLY A 16 2.24 -18.47 28.77
C GLY A 16 2.61 -18.59 27.28
N LEU A 17 2.19 -19.67 26.61
CA LEU A 17 2.45 -19.88 25.18
C LEU A 17 1.53 -19.03 24.27
N ALA A 18 0.31 -18.72 24.70
CA ALA A 18 -0.59 -17.84 23.97
C ALA A 18 -0.16 -16.36 24.02
N ALA A 19 0.63 -15.96 25.02
CA ALA A 19 1.15 -14.60 25.15
C ALA A 19 2.41 -14.32 24.32
N CYS A 20 3.08 -15.36 23.79
CA CYS A 20 4.17 -15.23 22.81
C CYS A 20 3.68 -15.28 21.35
N GLN A 21 2.37 -15.16 21.13
CA GLN A 21 1.76 -15.01 19.81
C GLN A 21 1.44 -13.52 19.52
N SER A 22 2.08 -12.58 20.23
CA SER A 22 2.14 -11.19 19.78
C SER A 22 3.01 -11.16 18.53
N GLY A 23 2.38 -10.91 17.38
CA GLY A 23 3.06 -10.74 16.10
C GLY A 23 4.20 -9.73 16.21
N GLY A 24 5.14 -9.81 15.27
CA GLY A 24 6.23 -8.86 15.15
C GLY A 24 5.74 -7.40 15.12
N PRO A 25 6.66 -6.43 15.23
CA PRO A 25 6.31 -5.02 15.31
C PRO A 25 5.45 -4.60 14.12
N SER A 26 4.47 -3.74 14.37
CA SER A 26 3.51 -3.28 13.36
C SER A 26 3.89 -1.92 12.80
N VAL A 27 3.18 -1.45 11.76
CA VAL A 27 3.42 -0.12 11.16
C VAL A 27 3.25 1.03 12.17
N GLU A 28 2.46 0.85 13.23
CA GLU A 28 2.31 1.81 14.31
C GLU A 28 3.61 1.99 15.11
N ASP A 29 4.31 0.88 15.40
CA ASP A 29 5.55 0.90 16.19
C ASP A 29 6.67 1.71 15.50
N PHE A 30 6.58 1.85 14.18
CA PHE A 30 7.51 2.62 13.35
C PHE A 30 6.95 3.98 12.89
N GLY A 31 5.76 4.39 13.34
CA GLY A 31 5.16 5.69 12.98
C GLY A 31 4.60 5.77 11.55
N LEU A 32 4.52 4.64 10.85
CA LEU A 32 4.04 4.53 9.47
C LEU A 32 2.51 4.51 9.37
N ALA A 33 1.79 4.17 10.44
CA ALA A 33 0.33 4.10 10.42
C ALA A 33 -0.33 5.39 9.89
N GLY A 34 -1.33 5.25 9.02
CA GLY A 34 -2.05 6.36 8.38
C GLY A 34 -1.93 6.38 6.86
N THR A 35 -2.43 7.48 6.26
CA THR A 35 -2.44 7.68 4.81
C THR A 35 -1.27 8.54 4.36
N TRP A 36 -0.62 8.11 3.28
CA TRP A 36 0.55 8.73 2.67
C TRP A 36 0.25 9.01 1.21
N MET A 37 0.49 10.24 0.77
CA MET A 37 0.11 10.71 -0.57
C MET A 37 1.33 11.19 -1.35
N THR A 38 1.39 10.88 -2.63
CA THR A 38 2.34 11.49 -3.56
C THR A 38 1.64 11.86 -4.87
N LYS A 39 2.10 12.93 -5.52
CA LYS A 39 1.65 13.31 -6.86
C LYS A 39 2.83 13.20 -7.81
N PHE A 40 2.59 12.60 -8.95
CA PHE A 40 3.60 12.44 -9.99
C PHE A 40 3.52 13.61 -10.96
N GLU A 41 4.60 13.78 -11.75
CA GLU A 41 4.63 14.81 -12.78
C GLU A 41 3.49 14.62 -13.79
N PRO A 42 2.78 15.68 -14.19
CA PRO A 42 1.71 15.57 -15.17
C PRO A 42 2.23 15.19 -16.56
N GLU A 43 1.43 14.40 -17.28
CA GLU A 43 1.70 13.99 -18.65
C GLU A 43 0.70 14.62 -19.62
N GLN A 44 1.05 14.68 -20.91
CA GLN A 44 0.11 15.06 -21.96
C GLN A 44 -0.54 13.81 -22.55
N GLU A 45 -1.86 13.71 -22.48
CA GLU A 45 -2.61 12.56 -23.00
C GLU A 45 -3.83 13.03 -23.82
N ASN A 46 -3.90 12.63 -25.09
CA ASN A 46 -5.03 12.94 -25.98
C ASN A 46 -5.39 14.44 -26.07
N GLY A 47 -4.37 15.32 -26.02
CA GLY A 47 -4.54 16.77 -25.97
C GLY A 47 -4.86 17.32 -24.58
N GLY A 48 -5.15 16.48 -23.59
CA GLY A 48 -5.34 16.90 -22.20
C GLY A 48 -4.07 16.82 -21.36
N THR A 49 -4.15 17.37 -20.15
CA THR A 49 -3.18 17.15 -19.07
C THR A 49 -3.69 16.03 -18.16
N LEU A 50 -2.92 14.95 -18.07
CA LEU A 50 -3.13 13.84 -17.17
C LEU A 50 -2.33 14.08 -15.88
N GLU A 51 -3.01 14.15 -14.74
CA GLU A 51 -2.38 14.13 -13.42
C GLU A 51 -2.57 12.75 -12.78
N THR A 52 -1.52 12.25 -12.12
CA THR A 52 -1.55 10.96 -11.41
C THR A 52 -1.09 11.15 -9.96
N LYS A 53 -1.72 10.42 -9.03
CA LYS A 53 -1.29 10.37 -7.62
C LYS A 53 -1.33 8.94 -7.08
N GLY A 54 -0.47 8.66 -6.11
CA GLY A 54 -0.46 7.42 -5.33
C GLY A 54 -0.89 7.70 -3.88
N GLU A 55 -1.54 6.73 -3.27
CA GLU A 55 -2.00 6.75 -1.87
C GLU A 55 -1.68 5.41 -1.19
N ILE A 56 -0.85 5.42 -0.14
CA ILE A 56 -0.59 4.26 0.69
C ILE A 56 -1.28 4.46 2.04
N ASN A 57 -2.15 3.55 2.44
CA ASN A 57 -2.72 3.51 3.77
C ASN A 57 -2.15 2.31 4.54
N PHE A 58 -1.47 2.57 5.65
CA PHE A 58 -0.95 1.55 6.55
C PHE A 58 -1.80 1.44 7.81
N SER A 59 -2.11 0.21 8.22
CA SER A 59 -2.81 -0.09 9.48
C SER A 59 -2.44 -1.48 9.99
N GLY A 60 -1.93 -1.60 11.20
CA GLY A 60 -1.45 -2.86 11.76
C GLY A 60 -0.35 -3.49 10.91
N ASN A 61 -0.61 -4.69 10.40
CA ASN A 61 0.32 -5.41 9.51
C ASN A 61 -0.22 -5.47 8.08
N THR A 62 -1.02 -4.49 7.66
CA THR A 62 -1.56 -4.41 6.30
C THR A 62 -1.29 -3.07 5.66
N TYR A 63 -1.34 -3.09 4.33
CA TYR A 63 -1.34 -1.89 3.52
C TYR A 63 -2.43 -1.96 2.46
N LYS A 64 -2.87 -0.78 2.02
CA LYS A 64 -3.64 -0.56 0.81
C LYS A 64 -2.92 0.50 -0.01
N TYR A 65 -2.56 0.16 -1.23
CA TYR A 65 -1.95 1.08 -2.17
C TYR A 65 -2.91 1.35 -3.33
N SER A 66 -3.26 2.62 -3.54
CA SER A 66 -4.24 3.05 -4.54
C SER A 66 -3.64 4.08 -5.48
N TRP A 67 -4.03 4.00 -6.75
CA TRP A 67 -3.62 4.95 -7.78
C TRP A 67 -4.82 5.66 -8.34
N PHE A 68 -4.67 6.96 -8.53
CA PHE A 68 -5.74 7.81 -9.03
C PHE A 68 -5.27 8.66 -10.19
N LYS A 69 -6.16 8.83 -11.16
CA LYS A 69 -5.93 9.68 -12.32
C LYS A 69 -6.95 10.81 -12.39
N LYS A 70 -6.51 11.96 -12.89
CA LYS A 70 -7.33 13.10 -13.25
C LYS A 70 -6.96 13.55 -14.67
N LEU A 71 -7.94 13.72 -15.54
CA LEU A 71 -7.71 14.22 -16.89
C LEU A 71 -8.42 15.56 -17.09
N ILE A 72 -7.64 16.56 -17.46
CA ILE A 72 -8.07 17.92 -17.76
C ILE A 72 -7.95 18.12 -19.27
N ALA A 73 -9.05 18.38 -19.97
CA ALA A 73 -9.03 18.65 -21.40
C ALA A 73 -8.40 20.03 -21.73
N GLU A 74 -8.10 20.28 -23.01
CA GLU A 74 -7.51 21.56 -23.48
C GLU A 74 -8.33 22.80 -23.08
N ASP A 75 -9.65 22.66 -23.04
CA ASP A 75 -10.58 23.73 -22.66
C ASP A 75 -10.66 23.93 -21.13
N GLY A 76 -9.88 23.17 -20.36
CA GLY A 76 -9.86 23.19 -18.90
C GLY A 76 -10.97 22.37 -18.25
N SER A 77 -11.86 21.72 -19.02
CA SER A 77 -12.89 20.85 -18.46
C SER A 77 -12.30 19.57 -17.88
N ILE A 78 -12.85 19.11 -16.76
CA ILE A 78 -12.42 17.86 -16.13
C ILE A 78 -13.19 16.70 -16.78
N VAL A 79 -12.45 15.78 -17.39
CA VAL A 79 -13.00 14.56 -18.02
C VAL A 79 -13.30 13.52 -16.94
N TYR A 80 -12.34 13.29 -16.05
CA TYR A 80 -12.51 12.52 -14.82
C TYR A 80 -11.63 13.13 -13.72
N ASP A 81 -12.14 13.18 -12.49
CA ASP A 81 -11.46 13.81 -11.35
C ASP A 81 -11.02 12.73 -10.35
N TRP A 82 -9.72 12.69 -10.05
CA TRP A 82 -9.07 11.78 -9.10
C TRP A 82 -9.77 10.43 -8.93
N SER A 83 -10.01 9.76 -10.05
CA SER A 83 -10.70 8.47 -10.09
C SER A 83 -9.70 7.37 -9.83
N GLU A 84 -10.04 6.42 -8.95
CA GLU A 84 -9.18 5.29 -8.66
C GLU A 84 -9.10 4.35 -9.87
N THR A 85 -7.89 4.15 -10.38
CA THR A 85 -7.67 3.36 -11.60
C THR A 85 -7.04 2.00 -11.33
N ALA A 86 -6.40 1.85 -10.18
CA ALA A 86 -5.84 0.59 -9.72
C ALA A 86 -5.79 0.57 -8.19
N ARG A 87 -5.71 -0.64 -7.63
CA ARG A 87 -5.49 -0.84 -6.20
C ARG A 87 -4.76 -2.16 -5.96
N GLU A 88 -3.85 -2.11 -5.01
CA GLU A 88 -3.24 -3.27 -4.38
C GLU A 88 -3.55 -3.27 -2.88
N THR A 89 -3.72 -4.45 -2.29
CA THR A 89 -3.82 -4.61 -0.84
C THR A 89 -3.02 -5.81 -0.40
N GLY A 90 -2.33 -5.70 0.72
CA GLY A 90 -1.44 -6.75 1.16
C GLY A 90 -1.16 -6.73 2.65
N SER A 91 -0.29 -7.65 3.06
CA SER A 91 0.35 -7.62 4.37
C SER A 91 1.68 -6.88 4.27
N VAL A 92 2.05 -6.24 5.37
CA VAL A 92 3.36 -5.62 5.53
C VAL A 92 4.02 -6.17 6.78
N SER A 93 5.31 -6.50 6.67
CA SER A 93 6.18 -6.71 7.81
C SER A 93 7.22 -5.59 7.84
N VAL A 94 7.50 -5.04 9.02
CA VAL A 94 8.32 -3.83 9.16
C VAL A 94 9.50 -4.08 10.09
N SER A 95 10.64 -3.50 9.72
CA SER A 95 11.84 -3.36 10.53
C SER A 95 12.37 -1.92 10.45
N SER A 96 13.53 -1.61 11.04
CA SER A 96 13.96 -0.21 11.28
C SER A 96 14.23 0.63 10.02
N ASP A 97 14.54 0.01 8.89
CA ASP A 97 14.89 0.65 7.61
C ASP A 97 14.33 -0.10 6.39
N TYR A 98 13.56 -1.15 6.64
CA TYR A 98 13.11 -2.09 5.64
C TYR A 98 11.70 -2.59 5.93
N MET A 99 10.91 -2.74 4.87
CA MET A 99 9.59 -3.35 4.86
C MET A 99 9.54 -4.44 3.80
N GLU A 100 8.81 -5.50 4.10
CA GLU A 100 8.38 -6.48 3.10
C GLU A 100 6.87 -6.34 2.91
N TRP A 101 6.44 -6.13 1.67
CA TRP A 101 5.03 -6.10 1.30
C TRP A 101 4.70 -7.40 0.56
N THR A 102 3.63 -8.06 0.97
CA THR A 102 3.06 -9.19 0.24
C THR A 102 1.70 -8.77 -0.29
N ALA A 103 1.60 -8.54 -1.59
CA ALA A 103 0.36 -8.24 -2.27
C ALA A 103 -0.56 -9.46 -2.24
N ASN A 104 -1.67 -9.33 -1.53
CA ASN A 104 -2.69 -10.39 -1.41
C ASN A 104 -3.77 -10.25 -2.50
N SER A 105 -4.01 -9.02 -2.96
CA SER A 105 -4.90 -8.77 -4.10
C SER A 105 -4.53 -7.51 -4.86
N TYR A 106 -4.76 -7.55 -6.17
CA TYR A 106 -4.55 -6.44 -7.09
C TYR A 106 -5.74 -6.34 -8.05
N GLY A 107 -6.04 -5.13 -8.50
CA GLY A 107 -7.06 -4.90 -9.51
C GLY A 107 -6.87 -3.58 -10.23
N THR A 108 -7.45 -3.51 -11.43
CA THR A 108 -7.55 -2.29 -12.23
C THR A 108 -9.01 -1.95 -12.49
N ALA A 109 -9.27 -0.67 -12.75
CA ALA A 109 -10.52 -0.18 -13.30
C ALA A 109 -10.43 -0.08 -14.82
N GLU A 110 -11.55 -0.26 -15.50
CA GLU A 110 -11.66 -0.07 -16.94
C GLU A 110 -12.29 1.29 -17.25
N TYR A 111 -11.70 2.02 -18.20
CA TYR A 111 -12.25 3.30 -18.63
C TYR A 111 -13.31 3.12 -19.70
N ASN A 112 -14.52 3.59 -19.43
CA ASN A 112 -15.61 3.64 -20.39
C ASN A 112 -15.61 4.98 -21.13
N LYS A 113 -15.18 4.97 -22.40
CA LYS A 113 -15.14 6.17 -23.26
C LYS A 113 -16.52 6.80 -23.51
N GLY A 114 -17.60 6.01 -23.49
CA GLY A 114 -18.95 6.48 -23.75
C GLY A 114 -19.52 7.30 -22.60
N THR A 115 -19.35 6.84 -21.37
CA THR A 115 -19.79 7.54 -20.15
C THR A 115 -18.72 8.45 -19.55
N LYS A 116 -17.49 8.41 -20.09
CA LYS A 116 -16.30 9.10 -19.56
C LYS A 116 -16.06 8.80 -18.08
N SER A 117 -16.23 7.53 -17.70
CA SER A 117 -16.14 7.10 -16.30
C SER A 117 -15.31 5.83 -16.16
N TRP A 118 -14.65 5.69 -15.02
CA TRP A 118 -13.98 4.45 -14.62
C TRP A 118 -14.97 3.48 -13.99
N SER A 119 -14.79 2.19 -14.23
CA SER A 119 -15.47 1.15 -13.45
C SER A 119 -14.97 1.16 -12.00
N PRO A 120 -15.67 0.48 -11.07
CA PRO A 120 -15.04 0.07 -9.82
C PRO A 120 -13.78 -0.78 -10.10
N VAL A 121 -12.80 -0.71 -9.20
CA VAL A 121 -11.61 -1.59 -9.27
C VAL A 121 -12.04 -3.03 -8.99
N ASN A 122 -11.77 -3.92 -9.94
CA ASN A 122 -12.11 -5.33 -9.82
C ASN A 122 -10.92 -6.11 -9.21
N MET A 123 -10.94 -6.29 -7.89
CA MET A 123 -9.86 -6.95 -7.14
C MET A 123 -9.82 -8.46 -7.42
N LYS A 124 -8.61 -8.97 -7.69
CA LYS A 124 -8.32 -10.39 -7.83
C LYS A 124 -7.19 -10.77 -6.90
N SER A 125 -7.18 -12.01 -6.41
CA SER A 125 -6.06 -12.52 -5.62
C SER A 125 -4.77 -12.46 -6.43
N THR A 126 -3.69 -12.04 -5.76
CA THR A 126 -2.33 -12.05 -6.28
C THR A 126 -1.38 -12.53 -5.18
N THR A 127 -0.13 -12.83 -5.52
CA THR A 127 0.94 -13.15 -4.58
C THR A 127 2.24 -12.63 -5.16
N ASN A 128 2.52 -11.36 -4.88
CA ASN A 128 3.78 -10.72 -5.23
C ASN A 128 4.40 -10.18 -3.93
N ASP A 129 5.70 -10.42 -3.77
CA ASP A 129 6.46 -9.96 -2.62
C ASP A 129 7.43 -8.86 -3.04
N TYR A 130 7.43 -7.76 -2.29
CA TYR A 130 8.23 -6.56 -2.54
C TYR A 130 9.12 -6.28 -1.33
N ALA A 131 10.39 -6.08 -1.60
CA ALA A 131 11.38 -5.63 -0.64
C ALA A 131 11.51 -4.11 -0.77
N ILE A 132 11.24 -3.37 0.31
CA ILE A 132 11.13 -1.91 0.28
C ILE A 132 12.00 -1.30 1.38
N TYR A 133 13.04 -0.57 1.00
CA TYR A 133 13.74 0.32 1.91
C TYR A 133 12.90 1.56 2.16
N TYR A 134 12.91 2.06 3.39
CA TYR A 134 12.20 3.29 3.70
C TYR A 134 12.95 4.19 4.67
N THR A 135 12.65 5.49 4.57
CA THR A 135 13.05 6.48 5.57
C THR A 135 11.85 7.30 5.97
N LEU A 136 11.69 7.53 7.27
CA LEU A 136 10.63 8.34 7.84
C LEU A 136 11.20 9.61 8.49
N GLU A 137 10.82 10.77 7.96
CA GLU A 137 11.25 12.08 8.45
C GLU A 137 10.03 12.98 8.71
N GLY A 138 9.47 12.89 9.92
CA GLY A 138 8.28 13.65 10.29
C GLY A 138 7.05 13.25 9.48
N ASP A 139 6.57 14.14 8.61
CA ASP A 139 5.44 13.90 7.70
C ASP A 139 5.87 13.41 6.32
N LYS A 140 7.14 13.02 6.13
CA LYS A 140 7.66 12.48 4.88
C LYS A 140 8.05 11.02 5.01
N LEU A 141 7.54 10.19 4.11
CA LEU A 141 7.91 8.80 3.92
C LEU A 141 8.56 8.67 2.54
N THR A 142 9.84 8.33 2.51
CA THR A 142 10.51 7.93 1.27
C THR A 142 10.48 6.41 1.20
N ILE A 143 9.95 5.86 0.11
CA ILE A 143 10.05 4.44 -0.20
C ILE A 143 10.96 4.24 -1.40
N LYS A 144 11.75 3.18 -1.36
CA LYS A 144 12.61 2.74 -2.45
C LYS A 144 12.52 1.23 -2.54
N GLU A 145 12.14 0.73 -3.70
CA GLU A 145 12.13 -0.72 -3.93
C GLU A 145 13.55 -1.28 -4.06
N ASP A 146 13.76 -2.52 -3.58
CA ASP A 146 15.00 -3.27 -3.79
C ASP A 146 14.96 -3.95 -5.18
N TYR A 147 15.86 -3.53 -6.06
CA TYR A 147 16.00 -3.92 -7.47
C TYR A 147 16.22 -5.42 -7.75
N ASN A 148 16.26 -6.28 -6.74
CA ASN A 148 16.53 -7.71 -6.89
C ASN A 148 15.28 -8.60 -6.87
N LEU A 149 14.07 -8.03 -6.75
CA LEU A 149 12.80 -8.77 -6.81
C LEU A 149 11.97 -8.32 -8.03
N ASP A 150 11.47 -9.31 -8.75
CA ASP A 150 10.86 -9.31 -10.10
C ASP A 150 9.44 -8.68 -10.15
N GLY A 151 9.12 -7.82 -9.20
CA GLY A 151 7.84 -7.12 -9.11
C GLY A 151 8.14 -5.64 -8.94
N ASP A 152 8.33 -4.95 -10.04
CA ASP A 152 8.68 -3.54 -10.02
C ASP A 152 7.37 -2.71 -10.03
N PHE A 153 7.32 -1.61 -9.27
CA PHE A 153 6.17 -0.70 -9.26
C PHE A 153 5.83 -0.17 -10.66
N ASP A 154 6.79 -0.20 -11.58
CA ASP A 154 6.74 0.29 -12.95
C ASP A 154 6.05 -0.66 -13.94
N ASP A 155 6.02 -1.98 -13.71
CA ASP A 155 5.22 -2.91 -14.52
C ASP A 155 3.71 -2.68 -14.38
N VAL A 156 3.30 -2.09 -13.26
CA VAL A 156 1.88 -1.85 -12.95
C VAL A 156 1.36 -0.58 -13.64
N ILE A 157 2.22 0.40 -13.92
CA ILE A 157 1.76 1.76 -14.28
C ILE A 157 2.61 2.51 -15.32
N GLY A 158 3.77 1.97 -15.70
CA GLY A 158 4.70 2.62 -16.62
C GLY A 158 5.32 3.88 -16.02
N GLY A 159 6.59 3.81 -15.63
CA GLY A 159 7.40 5.01 -15.35
C GLY A 159 7.21 5.65 -13.97
N LEU A 160 6.75 4.91 -12.95
CA LEU A 160 6.91 5.38 -11.57
C LEU A 160 8.40 5.48 -11.22
N PRO A 161 8.81 6.50 -10.43
CA PRO A 161 10.19 6.60 -10.01
C PRO A 161 10.53 5.49 -9.00
N GLU A 162 11.68 4.85 -9.19
CA GLU A 162 12.29 3.84 -8.30
C GLU A 162 12.39 4.28 -6.82
N THR A 163 12.24 5.58 -6.58
CA THR A 163 12.12 6.18 -5.25
C THR A 163 11.01 7.20 -5.28
N ALA A 164 10.05 7.06 -4.37
CA ALA A 164 8.92 7.97 -4.25
C ALA A 164 8.86 8.55 -2.85
N VAL A 165 8.64 9.86 -2.77
CA VAL A 165 8.43 10.58 -1.51
C VAL A 165 6.95 10.84 -1.34
N TYR A 166 6.40 10.34 -0.25
CA TYR A 166 5.02 10.54 0.17
C TYR A 166 4.96 11.50 1.35
N THR A 167 3.88 12.26 1.40
CA THR A 167 3.56 13.14 2.53
C THR A 167 2.36 12.60 3.29
N LYS A 168 2.42 12.62 4.62
CA LYS A 168 1.34 12.16 5.48
C LYS A 168 0.10 13.06 5.32
N GLU A 169 -1.05 12.44 5.10
CA GLU A 169 -2.32 13.16 5.13
C GLU A 169 -2.63 13.59 6.58
N LYS A 170 -3.05 14.85 6.75
CA LYS A 170 -3.26 15.48 8.07
C LYS A 170 -4.64 15.22 8.63
#